data_AF-K1XUP1-F1
#
_entry.id   AF-K1XUP1-F1
#
_cell.length_a   1.000
_cell.length_b   1.000
_cell.length_c   1.000
_cell.angle_alpha   90.00
_cell.angle_beta   90.00
_cell.angle_gamma   90.00
#
_symmetry.space_group_name_H-M   'P 1'
#
loop_
_entity.id
_entity.type
_entity.pdbx_description
1 polymer ?
#
loop_
_entity_poly.entity_id
_entity_poly.type
_entity_poly.pdbx_seq_one_letter_code
_entity_poly.pdbx_strand_id
1 'polypeptide(L)'
;MSKITEKKVEVKLASYYRSQDCIVLRQAAFARKRIDIVKKERDDENVVAIEIKLKDWQCGLRQARVNALACDQSYLAVWHQHATPALNNRKIFENAGVGLIVINEEFKPRVEIEPGGNSSSKVIRAYFCSNNLKLA
;
A
#
# COMPACT_ATOMS: atom_id res chain seq x y z
N MET A 1 -18.28 19.47 -4.66
CA MET A 1 -16.99 18.75 -4.49
C MET A 1 -16.97 17.52 -5.40
N SER A 2 -15.88 17.30 -6.14
CA SER A 2 -15.74 16.09 -6.98
C SER A 2 -15.79 14.83 -6.11
N LYS A 3 -16.64 13.86 -6.48
CA LYS A 3 -16.81 12.58 -5.77
C LYS A 3 -15.46 11.88 -5.60
N ILE A 4 -15.15 11.45 -4.38
CA ILE A 4 -13.94 10.69 -4.07
C ILE A 4 -14.04 9.27 -4.67
N THR A 5 -12.95 8.77 -5.26
CA THR A 5 -12.85 7.43 -5.85
C THR A 5 -11.53 6.79 -5.46
N GLU A 6 -11.46 5.46 -5.43
CA GLU A 6 -10.21 4.72 -5.15
C GLU A 6 -9.11 5.12 -6.14
N LYS A 7 -9.44 5.25 -7.43
CA LYS A 7 -8.51 5.74 -8.48
C LYS A 7 -7.97 7.14 -8.18
N LYS A 8 -8.81 8.06 -7.68
CA LYS A 8 -8.36 9.42 -7.31
C LYS A 8 -7.41 9.38 -6.12
N VAL A 9 -7.74 8.57 -5.12
CA VAL A 9 -6.89 8.34 -3.94
C VAL A 9 -5.55 7.73 -4.35
N GLU A 10 -5.56 6.70 -5.20
CA GLU A 10 -4.36 6.05 -5.75
C GLU A 10 -3.44 7.03 -6.46
N VAL A 11 -3.98 7.85 -7.38
CA VAL A 11 -3.19 8.86 -8.11
C VAL A 11 -2.52 9.83 -7.14
N LYS A 12 -3.29 10.37 -6.19
CA LYS A 12 -2.79 11.39 -5.25
C LYS A 12 -1.80 10.82 -4.25
N LEU A 13 -2.06 9.62 -3.73
CA LEU A 13 -1.15 8.94 -2.81
C LEU A 13 0.16 8.54 -3.50
N ALA A 14 0.10 8.08 -4.75
CA ALA A 14 1.31 7.81 -5.53
C ALA A 14 2.14 9.09 -5.78
N SER A 15 1.48 10.22 -6.09
CA SER A 15 2.15 11.51 -6.20
C SER A 15 2.78 11.97 -4.88
N TYR A 16 2.10 11.76 -3.75
CA TYR A 16 2.65 12.03 -2.43
C TYR A 16 3.95 11.23 -2.20
N TYR A 17 3.93 9.90 -2.37
CA TYR A 17 5.13 9.10 -2.14
C TYR A 17 6.28 9.45 -3.09
N ARG A 18 5.99 9.78 -4.36
CA ARG A 18 7.04 10.25 -5.28
C ARG A 18 7.69 11.56 -4.83
N SER A 19 6.96 12.45 -4.16
CA SER A 19 7.56 13.66 -3.60
C SER A 19 8.34 13.40 -2.31
N GLN A 20 8.19 12.22 -1.69
CA GLN A 20 8.98 11.73 -0.56
C GLN A 20 10.12 10.81 -1.01
N ASP A 21 10.65 11.05 -2.22
CA ASP A 21 11.74 10.29 -2.83
C ASP A 21 11.54 8.76 -2.91
N CYS A 22 10.29 8.32 -3.00
CA CYS A 22 9.98 6.91 -3.27
C CYS A 22 9.93 6.64 -4.77
N ILE A 23 10.43 5.48 -5.17
CA ILE A 23 10.10 4.86 -6.44
C ILE A 23 8.70 4.24 -6.31
N VAL A 24 7.77 4.63 -7.18
CA VAL A 24 6.35 4.23 -7.07
C VAL A 24 5.80 3.67 -8.37
N LEU A 25 5.34 2.42 -8.30
CA LEU A 25 4.56 1.74 -9.33
C LEU A 25 3.08 1.75 -8.94
N ARG A 26 2.23 2.13 -9.88
CA ARG A 26 0.77 2.02 -9.75
C ARG A 26 0.28 0.80 -10.49
N GLN A 27 -0.74 0.14 -9.97
CA GLN A 27 -1.39 -0.99 -10.63
C GLN A 27 -0.38 -2.08 -11.03
N ALA A 28 0.59 -2.35 -10.15
CA ALA A 28 1.69 -3.28 -10.41
C ALA A 28 1.17 -4.71 -10.58
N ALA A 29 1.62 -5.40 -11.63
CA ALA A 29 1.17 -6.76 -11.91
C ALA A 29 1.70 -7.74 -10.85
N PHE A 30 0.82 -8.58 -10.32
CA PHE A 30 1.19 -9.67 -9.42
C PHE A 30 0.28 -10.88 -9.66
N ALA A 31 0.86 -11.96 -10.18
CA ALA A 31 0.12 -13.15 -10.62
C ALA A 31 -1.06 -12.77 -11.54
N ARG A 32 -2.30 -13.07 -11.13
CA ARG A 32 -3.53 -12.75 -11.88
C ARG A 32 -4.22 -11.46 -11.43
N LYS A 33 -3.60 -10.68 -10.52
CA LYS A 33 -4.15 -9.41 -10.02
C LYS A 33 -3.19 -8.24 -10.25
N ARG A 34 -3.65 -7.05 -9.86
CA ARG A 34 -2.84 -5.83 -9.76
C ARG A 34 -2.85 -5.33 -8.33
N ILE A 35 -1.70 -4.84 -7.87
CA ILE A 35 -1.53 -4.15 -6.59
C ILE A 35 -1.68 -2.66 -6.87
N ASP A 36 -2.53 -1.96 -6.11
CA ASP A 36 -2.86 -0.56 -6.39
C ASP A 36 -1.61 0.33 -6.38
N ILE A 37 -0.80 0.23 -5.33
CA ILE A 37 0.50 0.91 -5.24
C ILE A 37 1.55 -0.06 -4.72
N VAL A 38 2.73 0.00 -5.33
CA VAL A 38 3.96 -0.56 -4.78
C VAL A 38 4.98 0.56 -4.71
N LYS A 39 5.61 0.73 -3.55
CA LYS A 39 6.68 1.71 -3.34
C LYS A 39 7.95 1.07 -2.78
N LYS A 40 9.08 1.73 -3.01
CA LYS A 40 10.39 1.47 -2.43
C LYS A 40 11.07 2.82 -2.20
N GLU A 41 11.68 3.03 -1.04
CA GLU A 41 12.55 4.21 -0.82
C GLU A 41 13.88 3.99 -1.53
N ARG A 42 14.52 5.02 -2.09
CA ARG A 42 15.74 4.81 -2.91
C ARG A 42 16.85 4.09 -2.14
N ASP A 43 17.03 4.45 -0.88
CA ASP A 43 18.10 3.94 -0.02
C ASP A 43 17.69 2.72 0.82
N ASP A 44 16.46 2.22 0.66
CA ASP A 44 15.95 1.04 1.38
C ASP A 44 15.52 -0.05 0.41
N GLU A 45 16.00 -1.27 0.60
CA GLU A 45 15.59 -2.45 -0.17
C GLU A 45 14.18 -2.96 0.16
N ASN A 46 13.53 -2.42 1.18
CA ASN A 46 12.18 -2.79 1.56
C ASN A 46 11.15 -2.36 0.51
N VAL A 47 10.45 -3.35 -0.02
CA VAL A 47 9.33 -3.17 -0.93
C VAL A 47 8.04 -3.12 -0.12
N VAL A 48 7.26 -2.07 -0.32
CA VAL A 48 5.97 -1.86 0.35
C VAL A 48 4.83 -1.96 -0.66
N ALA A 49 3.87 -2.85 -0.41
CA ALA A 49 2.61 -2.89 -1.15
C ALA A 49 1.50 -2.15 -0.38
N ILE A 50 0.66 -1.42 -1.10
CA ILE A 50 -0.47 -0.68 -0.54
C ILE A 50 -1.71 -1.00 -1.37
N GLU A 51 -2.70 -1.62 -0.74
CA GLU A 51 -4.07 -1.80 -1.28
C GLU A 51 -4.93 -0.63 -0.81
N ILE A 52 -5.77 -0.06 -1.67
CA ILE A 52 -6.60 1.11 -1.34
C ILE A 52 -8.06 0.68 -1.25
N LYS A 53 -8.76 1.18 -0.23
CA LYS A 53 -10.22 1.05 -0.10
C LYS A 53 -10.84 2.35 0.37
N LEU A 54 -11.97 2.71 -0.22
CA LEU A 54 -12.79 3.77 0.37
C LEU A 54 -13.52 3.27 1.61
N LYS A 55 -14.14 2.08 1.58
CA LYS A 55 -15.03 1.63 2.66
C LYS A 55 -14.85 0.16 3.06
N ASP A 56 -14.75 -0.75 2.08
CA ASP A 56 -14.71 -2.20 2.33
C ASP A 56 -13.32 -2.66 2.79
N TRP A 57 -12.98 -2.33 4.04
CA TRP A 57 -11.70 -2.66 4.64
C TRP A 57 -11.52 -4.17 4.83
N GLN A 58 -12.59 -4.94 5.00
CA GLN A 58 -12.50 -6.39 5.20
C GLN A 58 -12.04 -7.08 3.92
N CYS A 59 -12.62 -6.71 2.78
CA CYS A 59 -12.14 -7.20 1.49
C CYS A 59 -10.73 -6.71 1.20
N GLY A 60 -10.45 -5.42 1.46
CA GLY A 60 -9.12 -4.84 1.33
C GLY A 60 -8.06 -5.55 2.17
N LEU A 61 -8.37 -5.93 3.40
CA LEU A 61 -7.44 -6.63 4.28
C LEU A 61 -7.08 -8.01 3.72
N ARG A 62 -8.06 -8.75 3.19
CA ARG A 62 -7.80 -10.02 2.49
C ARG A 62 -6.88 -9.82 1.29
N GLN A 63 -7.11 -8.77 0.50
CA GLN A 63 -6.30 -8.44 -0.66
C GLN A 63 -4.88 -8.01 -0.28
N ALA A 64 -4.72 -7.18 0.76
CA ALA A 64 -3.44 -6.77 1.30
C ALA A 64 -2.65 -7.95 1.88
N ARG A 65 -3.32 -8.90 2.56
CA ARG A 65 -2.68 -10.13 3.03
C ARG A 65 -2.11 -10.96 1.87
N VAL A 66 -2.80 -11.03 0.74
CA VAL A 66 -2.27 -11.68 -0.47
C VAL A 66 -1.08 -10.90 -1.04
N ASN A 67 -1.11 -9.56 -1.02
CA ASN A 67 0.00 -8.73 -1.47
C ASN A 67 1.28 -8.95 -0.65
N ALA A 68 1.17 -9.33 0.62
CA ALA A 68 2.30 -9.65 1.49
C ALA A 68 3.19 -10.81 0.98
N LEU A 69 2.68 -11.64 0.06
CA LEU A 69 3.48 -12.68 -0.61
C LEU A 69 4.49 -12.11 -1.62
N ALA A 70 4.37 -10.83 -1.96
CA ALA A 70 5.11 -10.18 -3.04
C ALA A 70 5.94 -8.98 -2.59
N CYS A 71 5.86 -8.59 -1.32
CA CYS A 71 6.51 -7.41 -0.75
C CYS A 71 7.01 -7.71 0.66
N ASP A 72 7.86 -6.83 1.20
CA ASP A 72 8.40 -6.98 2.55
C ASP A 72 7.41 -6.47 3.62
N GLN A 73 6.61 -5.48 3.22
CA GLN A 73 5.55 -4.89 4.02
C GLN A 73 4.29 -4.70 3.19
N SER A 74 3.15 -5.04 3.76
CA SER A 74 1.86 -4.85 3.11
C SER A 74 0.93 -4.01 3.98
N TYR A 75 0.33 -2.99 3.38
CA TYR A 75 -0.64 -2.12 4.04
C TYR A 75 -1.98 -2.15 3.32
N LEU A 76 -3.05 -2.01 4.10
CA LEU A 76 -4.32 -1.51 3.62
C LEU A 76 -4.41 -0.01 3.92
N ALA A 77 -4.69 0.80 2.91
CA ALA A 77 -4.95 2.22 3.06
C ALA A 77 -6.45 2.52 2.93
N VAL A 78 -7.03 3.15 3.95
CA VAL A 78 -8.47 3.44 4.03
C VAL A 78 -8.71 4.95 4.06
N TRP A 79 -9.72 5.41 3.32
CA TRP A 79 -10.15 6.80 3.37
C TRP A 79 -10.70 7.16 4.76
N HIS A 80 -10.25 8.28 5.33
CA HIS A 80 -10.53 8.66 6.72
C HIS A 80 -12.01 8.59 7.15
N GLN A 81 -12.96 8.97 6.27
CA GLN A 81 -14.40 8.94 6.59
C GLN A 81 -14.94 7.52 6.88
N HIS A 82 -14.18 6.49 6.54
CA HIS A 82 -14.57 5.09 6.69
C HIS A 82 -13.51 4.27 7.44
N ALA A 83 -12.54 4.91 8.08
CA ALA A 83 -11.46 4.24 8.79
C ALA A 83 -11.87 3.67 10.15
N THR A 84 -12.87 4.25 10.82
CA THR A 84 -13.27 3.86 12.19
C THR A 84 -13.51 2.36 12.36
N PRO A 85 -14.25 1.66 11.48
CA PRO A 85 -14.43 0.21 11.60
C PRO A 85 -13.11 -0.58 11.52
N ALA A 86 -12.16 -0.17 10.67
CA ALA A 86 -10.85 -0.81 10.57
C ALA A 86 -10.02 -0.57 11.85
N LEU A 87 -10.00 0.67 12.35
CA LEU A 87 -9.29 1.06 13.57
C LEU A 87 -9.79 0.28 14.79
N ASN A 88 -11.12 0.12 14.93
CA ASN A 88 -11.73 -0.64 16.02
C ASN A 88 -11.42 -2.15 15.95
N ASN A 89 -10.87 -2.65 14.83
CA ASN A 89 -10.53 -4.05 14.60
C ASN A 89 -9.01 -4.27 14.45
N ARG A 90 -8.18 -3.43 15.10
CA ARG A 90 -6.71 -3.50 15.09
C ARG A 90 -6.12 -4.92 15.21
N LYS A 91 -6.61 -5.75 16.14
CA LYS A 91 -6.10 -7.13 16.34
C LYS A 91 -6.17 -8.00 15.07
N ILE A 92 -7.15 -7.75 14.19
CA ILE A 92 -7.29 -8.50 12.93
C ILE A 92 -6.16 -8.14 11.96
N PHE A 93 -5.73 -6.88 11.94
CA PHE A 93 -4.59 -6.42 11.14
C PHE A 93 -3.28 -7.03 11.64
N GLU A 94 -3.07 -6.99 12.96
CA GLU A 94 -1.90 -7.57 13.62
C GLU A 94 -1.78 -9.07 13.34
N ASN A 95 -2.87 -9.83 13.52
CA ASN A 95 -2.92 -11.26 13.21
C ASN A 95 -2.72 -11.57 11.72
N ALA A 96 -3.07 -10.64 10.83
CA ALA A 96 -2.88 -10.79 9.39
C ALA A 96 -1.45 -10.41 8.94
N GLY A 97 -0.64 -9.78 9.79
CA GLY A 97 0.66 -9.21 9.41
C GLY A 97 0.53 -8.04 8.43
N VAL A 98 -0.59 -7.34 8.42
CA VAL A 98 -0.88 -6.24 7.47
C VAL A 98 -0.99 -4.93 8.25
N GLY A 99 -0.30 -3.90 7.80
CA GLY A 99 -0.40 -2.56 8.37
C GLY A 99 -1.67 -1.83 7.93
N LEU A 100 -2.03 -0.76 8.64
CA LEU A 100 -3.16 0.10 8.33
C LEU A 100 -2.69 1.54 8.15
N ILE A 101 -3.02 2.11 7.00
CA ILE A 101 -2.84 3.53 6.68
C ILE A 101 -4.22 4.18 6.64
N VAL A 102 -4.34 5.35 7.25
CA VAL A 102 -5.50 6.23 7.08
C VAL A 102 -5.11 7.41 6.19
N ILE A 103 -5.89 7.64 5.14
CA ILE A 103 -5.67 8.73 4.19
C ILE A 103 -6.62 9.87 4.52
N ASN A 104 -6.08 11.04 4.84
CA ASN A 104 -6.87 12.24 5.17
C ASN A 104 -7.41 12.97 3.91
N GLU A 105 -8.16 14.05 4.11
CA GLU A 105 -8.76 14.87 3.04
C GLU A 105 -7.73 15.47 2.07
N GLU A 106 -6.49 15.65 2.52
CA GLU A 106 -5.36 16.15 1.75
C GLU A 106 -4.59 15.04 1.00
N PHE A 107 -5.09 13.80 1.04
CA PHE A 107 -4.45 12.60 0.49
C PHE A 107 -3.10 12.24 1.14
N LYS A 108 -2.84 12.75 2.35
CA LYS A 108 -1.66 12.41 3.12
C LYS A 108 -1.93 11.12 3.91
N PRO A 109 -1.03 10.12 3.82
CA PRO A 109 -1.12 8.91 4.62
C PRO A 109 -0.71 9.19 6.07
N ARG A 110 -1.38 8.53 7.01
CA ARG A 110 -0.93 8.36 8.39
C ARG A 110 -0.94 6.88 8.70
N VAL A 111 0.20 6.33 9.13
CA VAL A 111 0.28 4.95 9.57
C VAL A 111 -0.34 4.85 10.96
N GLU A 112 -1.33 3.97 11.09
CA GLU A 112 -2.03 3.70 12.35
C GLU A 112 -1.60 2.36 12.94
N ILE A 113 -1.29 1.37 12.08
CA ILE A 113 -0.83 0.04 12.47
C ILE A 113 0.36 -0.31 11.58
N GLU A 114 1.48 -0.68 12.19
CA GLU A 114 2.64 -1.21 11.46
C GLU A 114 2.43 -2.68 11.11
N PRO A 115 2.92 -3.15 9.95
CA PRO A 115 2.83 -4.54 9.55
C PRO A 115 3.77 -5.40 10.40
N GLY A 116 3.35 -6.62 10.70
CA GLY A 116 4.29 -7.65 11.14
C GLY A 116 5.22 -7.98 9.98
N GLY A 117 6.51 -7.67 10.11
CA GLY A 117 7.48 -7.78 9.01
C GLY A 117 7.51 -9.17 8.36
N ASN A 118 7.57 -9.23 7.03
CA ASN A 118 7.79 -10.45 6.27
C ASN A 118 9.03 -10.28 5.38
N SER A 119 10.11 -11.01 5.66
CA SER A 119 11.42 -10.75 5.05
C SER A 119 11.65 -11.41 3.68
N SER A 120 10.65 -11.55 2.80
CA SER A 120 10.82 -12.42 1.63
C SER A 120 10.03 -12.02 0.40
N SER A 121 10.50 -11.00 -0.33
CA SER A 121 9.97 -10.69 -1.66
C SER A 121 11.03 -10.58 -2.77
N LYS A 122 11.10 -11.56 -3.68
CA LYS A 122 12.03 -11.53 -4.85
C LYS A 122 11.39 -11.02 -6.15
N VAL A 123 10.09 -11.25 -6.36
CA VAL A 123 9.41 -10.99 -7.65
C VAL A 123 9.26 -9.49 -7.92
N ILE A 124 8.72 -8.72 -6.97
CA ILE A 124 8.55 -7.27 -7.16
C ILE A 124 9.89 -6.56 -7.20
N ARG A 125 10.87 -7.00 -6.39
CA ARG A 125 12.25 -6.50 -6.49
C ARG A 125 12.80 -6.67 -7.91
N ALA A 126 12.63 -7.84 -8.53
CA ALA A 126 13.03 -8.06 -9.91
C ALA A 126 12.33 -7.09 -10.89
N TYR A 127 11.05 -6.78 -10.69
CA TYR A 127 10.32 -5.78 -11.50
C TYR A 127 10.93 -4.38 -11.39
N PHE A 128 11.31 -3.93 -10.19
CA PHE A 128 12.01 -2.65 -10.03
C PHE A 128 13.39 -2.66 -10.71
N CYS A 129 14.15 -3.76 -10.58
CA CYS A 129 15.46 -3.89 -11.20
C CYS A 129 15.42 -3.95 -12.74
N SER A 130 14.43 -4.62 -13.32
CA SER A 130 14.36 -4.85 -14.77
C SER A 130 13.74 -3.71 -15.59
N ASN A 131 12.95 -2.82 -14.98
CA ASN A 131 12.34 -1.68 -15.68
C ASN A 131 13.22 -0.42 -15.77
N ASN A 132 14.53 -0.50 -15.48
CA ASN A 132 15.43 0.66 -15.49
C ASN A 132 14.88 1.87 -14.69
N LEU A 133 14.14 1.62 -13.60
CA LEU A 133 14.01 2.61 -12.53
C LEU A 133 15.35 2.62 -11.80
N LYS A 134 16.37 3.14 -12.50
CA LYS A 134 17.72 3.21 -12.00
C LYS A 134 17.68 4.10 -10.75
N LEU A 135 18.14 3.51 -9.65
CA LEU A 135 18.81 4.21 -8.57
C LEU A 135 19.89 5.05 -9.27
N ALA A 136 19.61 6.33 -9.42
CA ALA A 136 20.59 7.33 -9.81
C ALA A 136 21.08 7.95 -8.51
#